data_AF-K4QUB8-F1
#
_entry.id   AF-K4QUB8-F1
#
_cell.length_a   1.000
_cell.length_b   1.000
_cell.length_c   1.000
_cell.angle_alpha   90.00
_cell.angle_beta   90.00
_cell.angle_gamma   90.00
#
_symmetry.space_group_name_H-M   'P 1'
#
loop_
_entity.id
_entity.type
_entity.pdbx_description
1 polymer ?
#
loop_
_entity_poly.entity_id
_entity_poly.type
_entity_poly.pdbx_seq_one_letter_code
_entity_poly.pdbx_strand_id
1 'polypeptide(L)'
;MTASGGGQESESSNVAVQAAVAAGGCGCLAIPVGGVLAVALIFIVGGLGVVLMPLVILIMFFKGLLPADFGGIGDDLSPVERICEDLEAAQDTPADELAARAQQIALGDGLGTLEITPSSSSSPSQPCTVPADLYDAIVDAGSVCDVIGPVTVAAQIQYETGFDTDFVGPNGARGISQVPADVFERLHQDGDPLDAKQSIGAQGAYLCELAEGAQSLIDAGEATGSVLDLTLAAYDVGMDAVREAHGVPATEEAQSYVVGVRTWFASMEGIGPPPRTMPDGPGLRDT
;
A
#
# COMPACT_ATOMS: atom_id res chain seq x y z
N MET A 1 -32.61 7.39 -74.46
CA MET A 1 -33.45 8.59 -74.58
C MET A 1 -33.06 9.53 -73.46
N THR A 2 -32.76 10.78 -73.81
CA THR A 2 -32.91 12.02 -73.01
C THR A 2 -32.42 11.98 -71.54
N ALA A 3 -31.23 12.51 -71.21
CA ALA A 3 -30.83 13.93 -71.16
C ALA A 3 -31.39 14.70 -69.95
N SER A 4 -30.50 15.56 -69.42
CA SER A 4 -30.75 16.80 -68.67
C SER A 4 -30.81 16.66 -67.14
N GLY A 5 -30.05 17.42 -66.35
CA GLY A 5 -29.15 18.54 -66.66
C GLY A 5 -28.87 19.39 -65.42
N GLY A 6 -27.80 20.18 -65.50
CA GLY A 6 -27.41 21.27 -64.57
C GLY A 6 -26.32 20.85 -63.59
N GLY A 7 -25.07 21.33 -63.61
CA GLY A 7 -24.59 22.66 -64.02
C GLY A 7 -25.17 23.70 -63.05
N GLN A 8 -24.44 24.46 -62.23
CA GLN A 8 -23.13 25.11 -62.34
C GLN A 8 -22.92 25.77 -60.95
N GLU A 9 -21.74 25.77 -60.31
CA GLU A 9 -20.70 26.83 -60.35
C GLU A 9 -19.62 26.36 -59.37
N SER A 10 -18.35 26.22 -59.78
CA SER A 10 -17.30 27.26 -59.71
C SER A 10 -17.03 27.66 -58.24
N GLU A 11 -15.83 27.58 -57.67
CA GLU A 11 -14.53 27.87 -58.26
C GLU A 11 -13.39 27.43 -57.31
N SER A 12 -12.23 27.23 -57.94
CA SER A 12 -10.85 27.03 -57.48
C SER A 12 -10.49 27.34 -56.01
N SER A 13 -9.51 26.68 -55.40
CA SER A 13 -8.13 26.63 -55.91
C SER A 13 -7.27 25.64 -55.10
N ASN A 14 -6.49 24.84 -55.83
CA ASN A 14 -5.35 24.10 -55.30
C ASN A 14 -4.26 25.07 -54.83
N VAL A 15 -3.49 24.68 -53.82
CA VAL A 15 -2.03 24.45 -53.92
C VAL A 15 -1.50 24.05 -52.54
N ALA A 16 -0.86 22.88 -52.51
CA ALA A 16 -0.10 22.36 -51.39
C ALA A 16 1.10 23.26 -51.06
N VAL A 17 1.43 23.41 -49.77
CA VAL A 17 2.78 23.79 -49.35
C VAL A 17 3.23 22.92 -48.19
N GLN A 18 4.49 22.51 -48.34
CA GLN A 18 5.27 21.53 -47.63
C GLN A 18 5.60 21.92 -46.18
N ALA A 19 5.97 20.88 -45.43
CA ALA A 19 6.72 20.97 -44.20
C ALA A 19 8.11 21.59 -44.42
N ALA A 20 8.54 22.43 -43.48
CA ALA A 20 9.93 22.83 -43.30
C ALA A 20 10.25 22.88 -41.81
N VAL A 21 11.26 22.11 -41.41
CA VAL A 21 11.97 22.22 -40.14
C VAL A 21 12.93 23.41 -40.23
N ALA A 22 12.95 24.27 -39.23
CA ALA A 22 14.07 25.18 -38.97
C ALA A 22 14.23 25.39 -37.46
N ALA A 23 15.46 25.22 -37.00
CA ALA A 23 15.91 25.36 -35.63
C ALA A 23 16.09 26.82 -35.20
N GLY A 24 16.09 27.05 -33.88
CA GLY A 24 16.86 28.13 -33.26
C GLY A 24 16.11 28.99 -32.24
N GLY A 25 16.72 29.16 -31.05
CA GLY A 25 16.58 30.39 -30.27
C GLY A 25 16.36 30.25 -28.78
N CYS A 26 17.41 30.47 -27.98
CA CYS A 26 17.36 30.82 -26.56
C CYS A 26 16.41 32.00 -26.29
N GLY A 27 15.60 31.88 -25.24
CA GLY A 27 14.86 33.00 -24.66
C GLY A 27 14.78 32.84 -23.15
N CYS A 28 15.66 33.54 -22.43
CA CYS A 28 15.60 33.71 -20.98
C CYS A 28 14.29 34.41 -20.59
N LEU A 29 13.42 33.74 -19.85
CA LEU A 29 12.36 34.39 -19.08
C LEU A 29 12.57 34.10 -17.61
N ALA A 30 13.08 35.11 -16.91
CA ALA A 30 13.11 35.17 -15.46
C ALA A 30 11.66 35.26 -14.95
N ILE A 31 11.17 34.16 -14.38
CA ILE A 31 9.93 34.16 -13.62
C ILE A 31 10.27 34.67 -12.22
N PRO A 32 9.53 35.65 -11.65
CA PRO A 32 9.76 36.10 -10.29
C PRO A 32 9.53 34.93 -9.32
N VAL A 33 10.48 34.74 -8.40
CA VAL A 33 10.59 33.63 -7.43
C VAL A 33 9.34 33.48 -6.53
N GLY A 34 8.42 34.44 -6.53
CA GLY A 34 7.13 34.35 -5.83
C GLY A 34 6.03 33.57 -6.56
N GLY A 35 6.17 33.26 -7.87
CA GLY A 35 5.11 32.62 -8.66
C GLY A 35 5.06 31.09 -8.57
N VAL A 36 6.18 30.43 -8.25
CA VAL A 36 6.28 28.96 -8.26
C VAL A 36 5.52 28.35 -7.06
N LEU A 37 5.52 29.01 -5.91
CA LEU A 37 4.81 28.57 -4.71
C LEU A 37 3.28 28.58 -4.88
N ALA A 38 2.73 29.59 -5.56
CA ALA A 38 1.29 29.69 -5.78
C ALA A 38 0.79 28.65 -6.80
N VAL A 39 1.60 28.32 -7.79
CA VAL A 39 1.28 27.27 -8.78
C VAL A 39 1.41 25.88 -8.15
N ALA A 40 2.41 25.65 -7.30
CA ALA A 40 2.60 24.37 -6.59
C ALA A 40 1.44 24.05 -5.63
N LEU A 41 0.88 25.03 -4.94
CA LEU A 41 -0.27 24.83 -4.02
C LEU A 41 -1.55 24.41 -4.76
N ILE A 42 -1.76 24.89 -5.98
CA ILE A 42 -2.94 24.51 -6.79
C ILE A 42 -2.84 23.07 -7.32
N PHE A 43 -1.62 22.55 -7.52
CA PHE A 43 -1.41 21.19 -8.01
C PHE A 43 -1.47 20.10 -6.92
N ILE A 44 -1.39 20.47 -5.64
CA ILE A 44 -1.51 19.55 -4.50
C ILE A 44 -2.98 19.10 -4.30
N VAL A 45 -3.95 19.93 -4.67
CA VAL A 45 -5.38 19.66 -4.41
C VAL A 45 -6.03 18.74 -5.48
N GLY A 46 -5.35 18.46 -6.59
CA GLY A 46 -5.95 17.83 -7.78
C GLY A 46 -5.33 16.50 -8.24
N GLY A 47 -4.72 15.71 -7.35
CA GLY A 47 -4.26 14.34 -7.65
C GLY A 47 -3.02 14.19 -8.56
N LEU A 48 -2.65 15.22 -9.33
CA LEU A 48 -1.45 15.20 -10.17
C LEU A 48 -0.14 15.40 -9.38
N GLY A 49 -0.22 15.98 -8.18
CA GLY A 49 0.92 16.25 -7.31
C GLY A 49 1.64 14.99 -6.84
N VAL A 50 0.90 13.91 -6.57
CA VAL A 50 1.46 12.62 -6.11
C VAL A 50 2.25 11.93 -7.21
N VAL A 51 1.80 12.03 -8.47
CA VAL A 51 2.46 11.43 -9.64
C VAL A 51 3.75 12.17 -10.01
N LEU A 52 3.79 13.49 -9.81
CA LEU A 52 4.95 14.31 -10.16
C LEU A 52 5.94 14.49 -8.99
N MET A 53 5.55 14.19 -7.75
CA MET A 53 6.41 14.31 -6.57
C MET A 53 7.75 13.55 -6.71
N PRO A 54 7.80 12.29 -7.18
CA PRO A 54 9.07 11.57 -7.38
C PRO A 54 9.97 12.26 -8.40
N LEU A 55 9.37 12.79 -9.48
CA LEU A 55 10.10 13.46 -10.56
C LEU A 55 10.60 14.85 -10.15
N VAL A 56 9.84 15.57 -9.33
CA VAL A 56 10.24 16.85 -8.74
C VAL A 56 11.39 16.66 -7.75
N ILE A 57 11.32 15.64 -6.89
CA ILE A 57 12.40 15.28 -5.95
C ILE A 57 13.68 14.93 -6.72
N LEU A 58 13.57 14.13 -7.78
CA LEU A 58 14.70 13.76 -8.64
C LEU A 58 15.35 15.01 -9.29
N ILE A 59 14.54 15.95 -9.78
CA ILE A 59 15.05 17.20 -10.37
C ILE A 59 15.72 18.10 -9.32
N MET A 60 15.22 18.13 -8.08
CA MET A 60 15.82 18.90 -6.99
C MET A 60 17.16 18.31 -6.52
N PHE A 61 17.29 16.98 -6.53
CA PHE A 61 18.52 16.25 -6.23
C PHE A 61 19.65 16.61 -7.22
N PHE A 62 19.38 16.56 -8.53
CA PHE A 62 20.39 16.90 -9.54
C PHE A 62 20.73 18.39 -9.62
N LYS A 63 19.85 19.28 -9.13
CA LYS A 63 20.09 20.73 -9.14
C LYS A 63 20.69 21.26 -7.84
N GLY A 64 20.95 20.41 -6.84
CA GLY A 64 21.50 20.82 -5.55
C GLY A 64 20.62 21.82 -4.80
N LEU A 65 19.31 21.84 -5.11
CA LEU A 65 18.31 22.74 -4.55
C LEU A 65 17.53 22.09 -3.39
N LEU A 66 17.94 20.90 -2.97
CA LEU A 66 17.48 20.34 -1.70
C LEU A 66 18.04 21.23 -0.58
N PRO A 67 17.19 21.87 0.24
CA PRO A 67 17.68 22.47 1.46
C PRO A 67 18.32 21.36 2.29
N ALA A 68 19.53 21.59 2.82
CA ALA A 68 20.23 20.68 3.73
C ALA A 68 19.50 20.47 5.08
N ASP A 69 18.25 20.92 5.16
CA ASP A 69 17.40 21.02 6.33
C ASP A 69 15.95 20.74 5.91
N PHE A 70 15.70 19.53 5.37
CA PHE A 70 14.45 18.86 5.69
C PHE A 70 14.52 18.61 7.20
N GLY A 71 14.05 19.59 7.97
CA GLY A 71 14.03 19.57 9.42
C GLY A 71 13.57 18.21 9.90
N GLY A 72 14.38 17.62 10.79
CA GLY A 72 14.32 16.22 11.17
C GLY A 72 12.90 15.66 11.26
N ILE A 73 12.64 14.65 10.44
CA ILE A 73 11.82 13.52 10.91
C ILE A 73 12.44 13.15 12.25
N GLY A 74 11.74 13.41 13.35
CA GLY A 74 12.32 13.27 14.67
C GLY A 74 12.93 11.88 14.83
N ASP A 75 14.12 11.81 15.43
CA ASP A 75 14.76 10.60 15.96
C ASP A 75 13.93 9.98 17.12
N ASP A 76 12.59 9.97 17.02
CA ASP A 76 11.66 9.46 18.03
C ASP A 76 11.52 7.94 17.95
N LEU A 77 12.66 7.28 17.71
CA LEU A 77 12.74 5.84 17.69
C LEU A 77 12.83 5.35 19.12
N SER A 78 12.02 4.36 19.44
CA SER A 78 12.19 3.55 20.64
C SER A 78 13.59 2.92 20.65
N PRO A 79 14.09 2.53 21.83
CA PRO A 79 15.38 1.84 21.93
C PRO A 79 15.47 0.56 21.08
N VAL A 80 14.34 -0.13 20.89
CA VAL A 80 14.30 -1.37 20.09
C VAL A 80 14.39 -1.05 18.60
N GLU A 81 13.59 -0.12 18.10
CA GLU A 81 13.63 0.29 16.68
C GLU A 81 15.03 0.81 16.28
N ARG A 82 15.71 1.52 17.18
CA ARG A 82 17.08 2.00 16.95
C ARG A 82 18.08 0.85 16.81
N ILE A 83 17.92 -0.22 17.60
CA ILE A 83 18.77 -1.41 17.47
C ILE A 83 18.58 -2.05 16.10
N CYS A 84 17.33 -2.16 15.65
CA CYS A 84 17.01 -2.77 14.36
C CYS A 84 17.57 -1.92 13.21
N GLU A 85 17.42 -0.59 13.27
CA GLU A 85 18.04 0.32 12.30
C GLU A 85 19.56 0.20 12.22
N ASP A 86 20.23 0.18 13.37
CA ASP A 86 21.68 0.04 13.44
C ASP A 86 22.15 -1.29 12.83
N LEU A 87 21.35 -2.36 13.01
CA LEU A 87 21.62 -3.68 12.43
C LEU A 87 21.41 -3.69 10.92
N GLU A 88 20.33 -3.11 10.41
CA GLU A 88 20.06 -2.96 8.98
C GLU A 88 21.16 -2.14 8.29
N ALA A 89 21.55 -0.99 8.89
CA ALA A 89 22.60 -0.13 8.38
C ALA A 89 23.97 -0.84 8.32
N ALA A 90 24.21 -1.81 9.20
CA ALA A 90 25.44 -2.60 9.21
C ALA A 90 25.50 -3.67 8.10
N GLN A 91 24.38 -4.00 7.44
CA GLN A 91 24.32 -5.11 6.46
C GLN A 91 24.95 -4.79 5.09
N ASP A 92 25.44 -3.56 4.85
CA ASP A 92 26.09 -3.07 3.59
C ASP A 92 25.49 -3.69 2.31
N THR A 93 24.16 -3.80 2.28
CA THR A 93 23.45 -4.44 1.17
C THR A 93 23.22 -3.39 0.08
N PRO A 94 23.62 -3.67 -1.18
CA PRO A 94 23.37 -2.76 -2.29
C PRO A 94 21.88 -2.41 -2.43
N ALA A 95 21.59 -1.14 -2.74
CA ALA A 95 20.21 -0.65 -2.80
C ALA A 95 19.35 -1.37 -3.86
N ASP A 96 19.96 -1.81 -4.96
CA ASP A 96 19.31 -2.59 -6.01
C ASP A 96 18.96 -4.01 -5.55
N GLU A 97 19.82 -4.64 -4.75
CA GLU A 97 19.54 -5.94 -4.12
C GLU A 97 18.43 -5.82 -3.08
N LEU A 98 18.45 -4.77 -2.25
CA LEU A 98 17.40 -4.50 -1.26
C LEU A 98 16.04 -4.27 -1.94
N ALA A 99 16.02 -3.48 -3.02
CA ALA A 99 14.80 -3.24 -3.80
C ALA A 99 14.26 -4.54 -4.44
N ALA A 100 15.15 -5.39 -4.96
CA ALA A 100 14.75 -6.68 -5.51
C ALA A 100 14.15 -7.61 -4.43
N ARG A 101 14.74 -7.64 -3.23
CA ARG A 101 14.21 -8.40 -2.08
C ARG A 101 12.85 -7.87 -1.63
N ALA A 102 12.70 -6.56 -1.48
CA ALA A 102 11.43 -5.93 -1.11
C ALA A 102 10.31 -6.28 -2.11
N GLN A 103 10.62 -6.22 -3.42
CA GLN A 103 9.67 -6.60 -4.45
C GLN A 103 9.31 -8.09 -4.38
N GLN A 104 10.28 -8.96 -4.11
CA GLN A 104 10.03 -10.39 -3.95
C GLN A 104 9.11 -10.68 -2.75
N ILE A 105 9.32 -10.01 -1.61
CA ILE A 105 8.50 -10.16 -0.41
C ILE A 105 7.08 -9.63 -0.65
N ALA A 106 6.94 -8.45 -1.23
CA ALA A 106 5.63 -7.86 -1.53
C ALA A 106 4.77 -8.76 -2.44
N LEU A 107 5.41 -9.47 -3.38
CA LEU A 107 4.76 -10.44 -4.27
C LEU A 107 4.74 -11.88 -3.72
N GLY A 108 5.27 -12.09 -2.51
CA GLY A 108 5.39 -13.38 -1.84
C GLY A 108 4.08 -13.91 -1.26
N ASP A 109 4.17 -15.05 -0.58
CA ASP A 109 3.05 -15.75 0.04
C ASP A 109 2.64 -15.20 1.41
N GLY A 110 3.34 -14.17 1.91
CA GLY A 110 3.02 -13.54 3.20
C GLY A 110 3.33 -14.42 4.42
N LEU A 111 4.04 -15.54 4.25
CA LEU A 111 4.44 -16.49 5.29
C LEU A 111 5.76 -16.13 5.99
N GLY A 112 6.31 -14.94 5.70
CA GLY A 112 7.57 -14.47 6.27
C GLY A 112 7.52 -14.31 7.80
N THR A 113 8.67 -13.95 8.35
CA THR A 113 8.84 -13.73 9.80
C THR A 113 8.97 -12.26 10.12
N LEU A 114 8.26 -11.81 11.16
CA LEU A 114 8.41 -10.44 11.66
C LEU A 114 9.85 -10.18 12.13
N GLU A 115 10.32 -8.96 11.88
CA GLU A 115 11.64 -8.53 12.32
C GLU A 115 11.74 -8.48 13.86
N ILE A 116 12.80 -9.08 14.40
CA ILE A 116 13.10 -9.09 15.82
C ILE A 116 14.58 -8.78 16.06
N THR A 117 14.89 -8.19 17.22
CA THR A 117 16.27 -8.01 17.67
C THR A 117 16.95 -9.36 17.96
N PRO A 118 18.28 -9.45 17.80
CA PRO A 118 19.03 -10.65 18.15
C PRO A 118 19.00 -10.90 19.67
N SER A 119 18.74 -12.14 20.06
CA SER A 119 18.78 -12.52 21.48
C SER A 119 20.22 -12.50 22.02
N SER A 120 20.38 -12.13 23.30
CA SER A 120 21.65 -12.21 24.02
C SER A 120 21.47 -12.87 25.39
N SER A 121 22.58 -13.20 26.07
CA SER A 121 22.52 -13.78 27.42
C SER A 121 21.87 -12.85 28.47
N SER A 122 21.75 -11.56 28.18
CA SER A 122 21.21 -10.54 29.08
C SER A 122 19.86 -9.98 28.66
N SER A 123 19.41 -10.21 27.42
CA SER A 123 18.17 -9.64 26.88
C SER A 123 17.52 -10.61 25.88
N PRO A 124 16.22 -10.93 26.03
CA PRO A 124 15.48 -11.69 25.02
C PRO A 124 15.26 -10.84 23.75
N SER A 125 14.96 -11.51 22.64
CA SER A 125 14.55 -10.85 21.39
C SER A 125 13.26 -10.03 21.59
N GLN A 126 13.16 -8.92 20.86
CA GLN A 126 12.01 -8.02 20.86
C GLN A 126 11.63 -7.66 19.43
N PRO A 127 10.34 -7.49 19.10
CA PRO A 127 9.90 -7.11 17.77
C PRO A 127 10.32 -5.69 17.42
N CYS A 128 10.69 -5.49 16.16
CA CYS A 128 11.09 -4.19 15.61
C CYS A 128 9.93 -3.45 14.94
N THR A 129 9.00 -4.20 14.33
CA THR A 129 8.02 -3.67 13.37
C THR A 129 6.58 -3.70 13.88
N VAL A 130 6.36 -4.28 15.06
CA VAL A 130 5.04 -4.39 15.70
C VAL A 130 5.13 -4.08 17.21
N PRO A 131 4.04 -3.63 17.85
CA PRO A 131 4.01 -3.44 19.30
C PRO A 131 4.33 -4.74 20.06
N ALA A 132 5.21 -4.63 21.07
CA ALA A 132 5.76 -5.79 21.76
C ALA A 132 4.70 -6.63 22.51
N ASP A 133 3.64 -6.00 22.99
CA ASP A 133 2.52 -6.65 23.69
C ASP A 133 1.55 -7.38 22.76
N LEU A 134 1.62 -7.11 21.45
CA LEU A 134 0.79 -7.72 20.40
C LEU A 134 1.52 -8.83 19.63
N TYR A 135 2.85 -8.88 19.70
CA TYR A 135 3.68 -9.82 18.92
C TYR A 135 3.20 -11.28 19.00
N ASP A 136 3.02 -11.81 20.22
CA ASP A 136 2.59 -13.21 20.40
C ASP A 136 1.21 -13.44 19.78
N ALA A 137 0.28 -12.49 19.92
CA ALA A 137 -1.06 -12.61 19.33
C ALA A 137 -1.01 -12.62 17.80
N ILE A 138 -0.14 -11.80 17.20
CA ILE A 138 0.06 -11.75 15.75
C ILE A 138 0.69 -13.04 15.23
N VAL A 139 1.69 -13.57 15.94
CA VAL A 139 2.34 -14.85 15.61
C VAL A 139 1.35 -16.00 15.72
N ASP A 140 0.55 -16.05 16.79
CA ASP A 140 -0.47 -17.08 16.99
C ASP A 140 -1.56 -17.00 15.89
N ALA A 141 -2.05 -15.80 15.57
CA ALA A 141 -3.03 -15.59 14.50
C ALA A 141 -2.49 -15.98 13.12
N GLY A 142 -1.22 -15.67 12.84
CA GLY A 142 -0.50 -16.08 11.64
C GLY A 142 -0.01 -17.53 11.64
N SER A 143 -0.46 -18.34 12.60
CA SER A 143 -0.17 -19.77 12.68
C SER A 143 -1.44 -20.63 12.67
N VAL A 144 -2.62 -20.01 12.49
CA VAL A 144 -3.92 -20.71 12.48
C VAL A 144 -4.05 -21.65 11.28
N CYS A 145 -3.48 -21.29 10.13
CA CYS A 145 -3.43 -22.14 8.94
C CYS A 145 -2.21 -21.86 8.05
N ASP A 146 -1.94 -22.79 7.13
CA ASP A 146 -0.71 -22.79 6.32
C ASP A 146 -0.60 -21.65 5.28
N VAL A 147 -1.70 -20.94 5.01
CA VAL A 147 -1.77 -19.89 3.97
C VAL A 147 -1.58 -18.49 4.54
N ILE A 148 -1.78 -18.30 5.85
CA ILE A 148 -1.79 -16.99 6.50
C ILE A 148 -0.61 -16.93 7.46
N GLY A 149 0.35 -16.06 7.17
CA GLY A 149 1.52 -15.85 8.01
C GLY A 149 1.43 -14.62 8.90
N PRO A 150 2.32 -14.49 9.91
CA PRO A 150 2.34 -13.35 10.82
C PRO A 150 2.64 -12.03 10.10
N VAL A 151 3.41 -12.06 9.01
CA VAL A 151 3.63 -10.88 8.15
C VAL A 151 2.32 -10.39 7.53
N THR A 152 1.45 -11.31 7.06
CA THR A 152 0.14 -10.93 6.52
C THR A 152 -0.74 -10.31 7.58
N VAL A 153 -0.82 -10.92 8.78
CA VAL A 153 -1.63 -10.40 9.90
C VAL A 153 -1.17 -9.01 10.31
N ALA A 154 0.13 -8.82 10.53
CA ALA A 154 0.70 -7.52 10.92
C ALA A 154 0.51 -6.45 9.84
N ALA A 155 0.76 -6.80 8.58
CA ALA A 155 0.60 -5.90 7.44
C ALA A 155 -0.86 -5.44 7.27
N GLN A 156 -1.82 -6.36 7.45
CA GLN A 156 -3.24 -6.02 7.37
C GLN A 156 -3.62 -5.08 8.52
N ILE A 157 -3.21 -5.36 9.77
CA ILE A 157 -3.47 -4.47 10.91
C ILE A 157 -2.88 -3.06 10.66
N GLN A 158 -1.65 -3.00 10.16
CA GLN A 158 -0.99 -1.74 9.83
C GLN A 158 -1.77 -0.96 8.76
N TYR A 159 -2.29 -1.64 7.75
CA TYR A 159 -3.10 -1.03 6.69
C TYR A 159 -4.46 -0.53 7.20
N GLU A 160 -5.13 -1.34 8.03
CA GLU A 160 -6.48 -1.06 8.56
C GLU A 160 -6.50 0.10 9.56
N THR A 161 -5.62 0.04 10.56
CA THR A 161 -5.72 0.91 11.75
C THR A 161 -4.40 1.54 12.16
N GLY A 162 -3.27 1.07 11.60
CA GLY A 162 -1.96 1.45 12.11
C GLY A 162 -1.73 1.05 13.56
N PHE A 163 -2.28 -0.11 13.95
CA PHE A 163 -2.27 -0.64 15.31
C PHE A 163 -3.10 0.16 16.34
N ASP A 164 -4.07 0.98 15.91
CA ASP A 164 -5.03 1.64 16.80
C ASP A 164 -6.06 0.64 17.36
N THR A 165 -5.95 0.32 18.65
CA THR A 165 -6.82 -0.64 19.34
C THR A 165 -8.23 -0.12 19.59
N ASP A 166 -8.43 1.20 19.57
CA ASP A 166 -9.71 1.85 19.84
C ASP A 166 -10.46 2.23 18.55
N PHE A 167 -9.92 1.87 17.39
CA PHE A 167 -10.45 2.24 16.08
C PHE A 167 -11.88 1.70 15.85
N VAL A 168 -12.74 2.54 15.27
CA VAL A 168 -14.11 2.20 14.89
C VAL A 168 -14.31 2.56 13.42
N GLY A 169 -14.45 1.53 12.58
CA GLY A 169 -14.59 1.70 11.15
C GLY A 169 -15.97 2.21 10.72
N PRO A 170 -16.09 2.72 9.48
CA PRO A 170 -17.33 3.27 8.94
C PRO A 170 -18.45 2.23 8.80
N ASN A 171 -18.10 0.95 8.69
CA ASN A 171 -19.03 -0.18 8.62
C ASN A 171 -19.44 -0.71 10.02
N GLY A 172 -18.94 -0.11 11.11
CA GLY A 172 -19.20 -0.53 12.48
C GLY A 172 -18.28 -1.64 13.01
N ALA A 173 -17.29 -2.10 12.22
CA ALA A 173 -16.20 -2.92 12.72
C ALA A 173 -15.41 -2.16 13.80
N ARG A 174 -14.90 -2.88 14.80
CA ARG A 174 -14.25 -2.30 15.96
C ARG A 174 -12.93 -2.98 16.23
N GLY A 175 -11.98 -2.20 16.73
CA GLY A 175 -10.67 -2.66 17.18
C GLY A 175 -9.68 -2.86 16.06
N ILE A 176 -8.49 -3.29 16.46
CA ILE A 176 -7.27 -3.20 15.67
C ILE A 176 -7.32 -3.93 14.32
N SER A 177 -8.11 -5.01 14.22
CA SER A 177 -8.17 -5.89 13.05
C SER A 177 -9.36 -5.65 12.13
N GLN A 178 -10.32 -4.80 12.53
CA GLN A 178 -11.51 -4.47 11.73
C GLN A 178 -12.30 -5.69 11.21
N VAL A 179 -12.32 -6.79 11.96
CA VAL A 179 -13.17 -7.96 11.64
C VAL A 179 -14.65 -7.52 11.63
N PRO A 180 -15.46 -7.92 10.63
CA PRO A 180 -16.88 -7.61 10.60
C PRO A 180 -17.60 -8.04 11.88
N ALA A 181 -18.52 -7.21 12.38
CA ALA A 181 -19.11 -7.40 13.71
C ALA A 181 -19.83 -8.75 13.87
N ASP A 182 -20.57 -9.19 12.85
CA ASP A 182 -21.25 -10.49 12.84
C ASP A 182 -20.28 -11.68 12.81
N VAL A 183 -19.15 -11.52 12.13
CA VAL A 183 -18.06 -12.51 12.12
C VAL A 183 -17.38 -12.57 13.48
N PHE A 184 -17.07 -11.42 14.08
CA PHE A 184 -16.46 -11.37 15.41
C PHE A 184 -17.38 -12.01 16.46
N GLU A 185 -18.67 -11.67 16.47
CA GLU A 185 -19.65 -12.28 17.38
C GLU A 185 -19.75 -13.81 17.21
N ARG A 186 -19.61 -14.31 15.98
CA ARG A 186 -19.61 -15.76 15.68
C ARG A 186 -18.35 -16.46 16.18
N LEU A 187 -17.18 -15.83 16.04
CA LEU A 187 -15.88 -16.42 16.40
C LEU A 187 -15.55 -16.26 17.89
N HIS A 188 -15.98 -15.16 18.50
CA HIS A 188 -15.69 -14.78 19.88
C HIS A 188 -16.97 -14.38 20.61
N GLN A 189 -17.79 -15.38 20.92
CA GLN A 189 -19.00 -15.17 21.72
C GLN A 189 -18.64 -14.55 23.08
N ASP A 190 -19.29 -13.43 23.42
CA ASP A 190 -19.04 -12.62 24.63
C ASP A 190 -17.64 -11.96 24.70
N GLY A 191 -16.89 -11.94 23.58
CA GLY A 191 -15.62 -11.23 23.46
C GLY A 191 -15.77 -9.71 23.31
N ASP A 192 -14.66 -9.00 23.44
CA ASP A 192 -14.57 -7.55 23.18
C ASP A 192 -13.71 -7.31 21.93
N PRO A 193 -14.27 -6.77 20.83
CA PRO A 193 -13.47 -6.47 19.64
C PRO A 193 -12.42 -5.37 19.88
N LEU A 194 -12.55 -4.55 20.94
CA LEU A 194 -11.52 -3.59 21.35
C LEU A 194 -10.40 -4.20 22.20
N ASP A 195 -10.56 -5.44 22.68
CA ASP A 195 -9.42 -6.17 23.23
C ASP A 195 -8.53 -6.61 22.06
N ALA A 196 -7.36 -5.98 21.93
CA ALA A 196 -6.48 -6.18 20.78
C ALA A 196 -6.12 -7.65 20.53
N LYS A 197 -5.94 -8.46 21.59
CA LYS A 197 -5.58 -9.88 21.44
C LYS A 197 -6.76 -10.70 20.95
N GLN A 198 -7.98 -10.41 21.41
CA GLN A 198 -9.20 -11.02 20.89
C GLN A 198 -9.48 -10.60 19.45
N SER A 199 -9.28 -9.33 19.12
CA SER A 199 -9.40 -8.78 17.76
C SER A 199 -8.46 -9.50 16.78
N ILE A 200 -7.17 -9.62 17.15
CA ILE A 200 -6.15 -10.31 16.34
C ILE A 200 -6.43 -11.83 16.25
N GLY A 201 -6.87 -12.45 17.35
CA GLY A 201 -7.28 -13.85 17.34
C GLY A 201 -8.44 -14.11 16.36
N ALA A 202 -9.47 -13.25 16.38
CA ALA A 202 -10.59 -13.31 15.45
C ALA A 202 -10.15 -13.11 14.00
N GLN A 203 -9.20 -12.19 13.77
CA GLN A 203 -8.61 -11.94 12.44
C GLN A 203 -7.95 -13.19 11.86
N GLY A 204 -7.09 -13.86 12.63
CA GLY A 204 -6.41 -15.08 12.18
C GLY A 204 -7.41 -16.18 11.82
N ALA A 205 -8.43 -16.39 12.66
CA ALA A 205 -9.49 -17.35 12.38
C ALA A 205 -10.32 -16.98 11.13
N TYR A 206 -10.66 -15.69 10.96
CA TYR A 206 -11.44 -15.26 9.80
C TYR A 206 -10.64 -15.33 8.49
N LEU A 207 -9.38 -14.90 8.49
CA LEU A 207 -8.47 -15.06 7.34
C LEU A 207 -8.35 -16.54 6.94
N CYS A 208 -8.29 -17.46 7.92
CA CYS A 208 -8.29 -18.88 7.65
C CYS A 208 -9.59 -19.35 6.96
N GLU A 209 -10.77 -18.97 7.47
CA GLU A 209 -12.07 -19.30 6.83
C GLU A 209 -12.14 -18.76 5.38
N LEU A 210 -11.65 -17.54 5.16
CA LEU A 210 -11.61 -16.92 3.84
C LEU A 210 -10.63 -17.63 2.90
N ALA A 211 -9.45 -18.04 3.39
CA ALA A 211 -8.49 -18.80 2.60
C ALA A 211 -9.03 -20.16 2.15
N GLU A 212 -9.75 -20.87 3.02
CA GLU A 212 -10.45 -22.11 2.66
C GLU A 212 -11.52 -21.87 1.59
N GLY A 213 -12.29 -20.78 1.73
CA GLY A 213 -13.28 -20.38 0.73
C GLY A 213 -12.65 -20.03 -0.61
N ALA A 214 -11.57 -19.26 -0.61
CA ALA A 214 -10.82 -18.90 -1.81
C ALA A 214 -10.23 -20.14 -2.52
N GLN A 215 -9.63 -21.06 -1.77
CA GLN A 215 -9.12 -22.32 -2.32
C GLN A 215 -10.27 -23.16 -2.93
N SER A 216 -11.42 -23.22 -2.25
CA SER A 216 -12.60 -23.93 -2.75
C SER A 216 -13.10 -23.36 -4.09
N LEU A 217 -13.08 -22.03 -4.26
CA LEU A 217 -13.43 -21.39 -5.53
C LEU A 217 -12.43 -21.73 -6.64
N ILE A 218 -11.13 -21.76 -6.33
CA ILE A 218 -10.09 -22.15 -7.29
C ILE A 218 -10.27 -23.61 -7.73
N ASP A 219 -10.48 -24.52 -6.76
CA ASP A 219 -10.65 -25.95 -7.03
C ASP A 219 -11.91 -26.24 -7.86
N ALA A 220 -12.97 -25.45 -7.65
CA ALA A 220 -14.20 -25.51 -8.44
C ALA A 220 -14.08 -24.87 -9.84
N GLY A 221 -12.98 -24.16 -10.12
CA GLY A 221 -12.83 -23.36 -11.34
C GLY A 221 -13.73 -22.13 -11.39
N GLU A 222 -14.24 -21.69 -10.24
CA GLU A 222 -15.08 -20.50 -10.07
C GLU A 222 -14.28 -19.22 -9.86
N ALA A 223 -13.01 -19.31 -9.47
CA ALA A 223 -12.10 -18.17 -9.38
C ALA A 223 -10.68 -18.52 -9.83
N THR A 224 -9.90 -17.50 -10.17
CA THR A 224 -8.46 -17.61 -10.47
C THR A 224 -7.67 -16.55 -9.71
N GLY A 225 -6.42 -16.85 -9.35
CA GLY A 225 -5.56 -15.97 -8.58
C GLY A 225 -4.76 -16.72 -7.54
N SER A 226 -3.99 -15.99 -6.72
CA SER A 226 -3.39 -16.58 -5.53
C SER A 226 -4.45 -16.69 -4.43
N VAL A 227 -4.36 -17.73 -3.59
CA VAL A 227 -5.30 -17.90 -2.45
C VAL A 227 -5.24 -16.68 -1.54
N LEU A 228 -4.04 -16.15 -1.28
CA LEU A 228 -3.85 -14.96 -0.45
C LEU A 228 -4.53 -13.72 -1.03
N ASP A 229 -4.40 -13.44 -2.33
CA ASP A 229 -5.05 -12.27 -2.96
C ASP A 229 -6.56 -12.35 -2.89
N LEU A 230 -7.12 -13.54 -3.15
CA LEU A 230 -8.56 -13.77 -3.03
C LEU A 230 -9.02 -13.66 -1.58
N THR A 231 -8.19 -14.09 -0.62
CA THR A 231 -8.47 -13.98 0.82
C THR A 231 -8.51 -12.54 1.28
N LEU A 232 -7.48 -11.75 0.93
CA LEU A 232 -7.42 -10.32 1.25
C LEU A 232 -8.57 -9.56 0.59
N ALA A 233 -8.87 -9.84 -0.67
CA ALA A 233 -10.03 -9.24 -1.34
C ALA A 233 -11.35 -9.64 -0.67
N ALA A 234 -11.50 -10.91 -0.26
CA ALA A 234 -12.71 -11.36 0.42
C ALA A 234 -12.86 -10.78 1.84
N TYR A 235 -11.75 -10.39 2.48
CA TYR A 235 -11.79 -9.70 3.77
C TYR A 235 -12.41 -8.30 3.64
N ASP A 236 -12.03 -7.59 2.58
CA ASP A 236 -12.47 -6.23 2.25
C ASP A 236 -13.91 -6.20 1.69
N VAL A 237 -14.14 -6.89 0.57
CA VAL A 237 -15.40 -6.82 -0.19
C VAL A 237 -16.30 -8.08 -0.07
N GLY A 238 -15.87 -9.08 0.69
CA GLY A 238 -16.62 -10.32 0.88
C GLY A 238 -16.37 -11.39 -0.19
N MET A 239 -16.53 -12.65 0.21
CA MET A 239 -16.30 -13.83 -0.67
C MET A 239 -17.26 -13.90 -1.87
N ASP A 240 -18.48 -13.37 -1.73
CA ASP A 240 -19.45 -13.36 -2.83
C ASP A 240 -19.00 -12.46 -3.99
N ALA A 241 -18.38 -11.31 -3.68
CA ALA A 241 -17.81 -10.42 -4.69
C ALA A 241 -16.64 -11.09 -5.43
N VAL A 242 -15.79 -11.80 -4.69
CA VAL A 242 -14.67 -12.58 -5.26
C VAL A 242 -15.19 -13.69 -6.20
N ARG A 243 -16.25 -14.40 -5.80
CA ARG A 243 -16.89 -15.41 -6.65
C ARG A 243 -17.50 -14.80 -7.91
N GLU A 244 -18.26 -13.72 -7.79
CA GLU A 244 -18.89 -13.04 -8.93
C GLU A 244 -17.86 -12.50 -9.92
N ALA A 245 -16.72 -12.01 -9.43
CA ALA A 245 -15.63 -11.52 -10.25
C ALA A 245 -14.76 -12.63 -10.87
N HIS A 246 -14.94 -13.89 -10.46
CA HIS A 246 -14.07 -15.01 -10.82
C HIS A 246 -12.59 -14.79 -10.44
N GLY A 247 -12.33 -14.04 -9.36
CA GLY A 247 -11.00 -13.60 -8.95
C GLY A 247 -11.09 -12.37 -8.05
N VAL A 248 -10.01 -11.61 -7.92
CA VAL A 248 -10.05 -10.30 -7.23
C VAL A 248 -10.94 -9.35 -8.06
N PRO A 249 -11.98 -8.72 -7.48
CA PRO A 249 -12.82 -7.77 -8.20
C PRO A 249 -12.02 -6.62 -8.83
N ALA A 250 -12.39 -6.22 -10.04
CA ALA A 250 -11.76 -5.11 -10.76
C ALA A 250 -12.30 -3.73 -10.30
N THR A 251 -12.58 -3.60 -9.00
CA THR A 251 -12.98 -2.35 -8.35
C THR A 251 -11.75 -1.68 -7.73
N GLU A 252 -11.78 -0.36 -7.61
CA GLU A 252 -10.68 0.39 -7.00
C GLU A 252 -10.45 -0.04 -5.55
N GLU A 253 -11.53 -0.26 -4.79
CA GLU A 253 -11.56 -0.74 -3.41
C GLU A 253 -10.77 -2.05 -3.25
N ALA A 254 -11.22 -3.15 -3.86
CA ALA A 254 -10.60 -4.46 -3.71
C ALA A 254 -9.14 -4.51 -4.21
N GLN A 255 -8.85 -3.85 -5.35
CA GLN A 255 -7.48 -3.82 -5.87
C GLN A 255 -6.53 -3.03 -4.97
N SER A 256 -6.99 -1.87 -4.48
CA SER A 256 -6.19 -1.01 -3.61
C SER A 256 -5.98 -1.64 -2.25
N TYR A 257 -6.96 -2.39 -1.74
CA TYR A 257 -6.84 -3.12 -0.49
C TYR A 257 -5.75 -4.20 -0.56
N VAL A 258 -5.82 -5.09 -1.56
CA VAL A 258 -4.84 -6.17 -1.76
C VAL A 258 -3.42 -5.59 -1.92
N VAL A 259 -3.27 -4.59 -2.80
CA VAL A 259 -1.96 -3.93 -3.00
C VAL A 259 -1.50 -3.24 -1.72
N GLY A 260 -2.39 -2.50 -1.06
CA GLY A 260 -2.12 -1.73 0.14
C GLY A 260 -1.58 -2.57 1.29
N VAL A 261 -2.24 -3.69 1.60
CA VAL A 261 -1.76 -4.66 2.59
C VAL A 261 -0.38 -5.21 2.19
N ARG A 262 -0.21 -5.65 0.94
CA ARG A 262 1.06 -6.24 0.48
C ARG A 262 2.23 -5.26 0.47
N THR A 263 1.98 -3.96 0.36
CA THR A 263 3.06 -2.94 0.44
C THR A 263 3.78 -2.96 1.78
N TRP A 264 3.14 -3.45 2.84
CA TRP A 264 3.74 -3.55 4.18
C TRP A 264 4.57 -4.80 4.41
N PHE A 265 4.49 -5.82 3.55
CA PHE A 265 5.16 -7.11 3.82
C PHE A 265 6.67 -6.97 4.00
N ALA A 266 7.33 -6.22 3.10
CA ALA A 266 8.77 -6.00 3.17
C ALA A 266 9.16 -5.30 4.48
N SER A 267 8.42 -4.24 4.85
CA SER A 267 8.67 -3.51 6.08
C SER A 267 8.44 -4.35 7.33
N MET A 268 7.46 -5.25 7.33
CA MET A 268 7.23 -6.18 8.46
C MET A 268 8.39 -7.16 8.68
N GLU A 269 9.10 -7.50 7.59
CA GLU A 269 10.28 -8.36 7.60
C GLU A 269 11.61 -7.60 7.78
N GLY A 270 11.58 -6.28 8.04
CA GLY A 270 12.81 -5.48 8.22
C GLY A 270 13.50 -5.12 6.91
N ILE A 271 12.72 -4.93 5.83
CA ILE A 271 13.21 -4.44 4.54
C ILE A 271 12.53 -3.13 4.16
N GLY A 272 13.35 -2.10 3.98
CA GLY A 272 12.90 -0.76 3.61
C GLY A 272 12.66 0.12 4.83
N PRO A 273 12.34 1.41 4.65
CA PRO A 273 12.10 2.30 5.78
C PRO A 273 10.96 1.71 6.61
N PRO A 274 11.20 1.37 7.89
CA PRO A 274 10.19 0.76 8.74
C PRO A 274 8.97 1.66 8.90
N PRO A 275 7.80 1.11 9.29
CA PRO A 275 6.75 1.94 9.83
C PRO A 275 7.23 2.41 11.20
N ARG A 276 7.95 3.53 11.25
CA ARG A 276 8.24 4.22 12.51
C ARG A 276 7.38 5.45 12.51
N THR A 277 6.17 5.28 13.05
CA THR A 277 5.12 6.30 13.13
C THR A 277 4.97 7.08 11.81
N MET A 278 4.07 6.65 10.92
CA MET A 278 3.64 7.60 9.89
C MET A 278 3.17 8.87 10.61
N PRO A 279 3.67 10.06 10.23
CA PRO A 279 3.11 11.30 10.72
C PRO A 279 1.59 11.22 10.52
N ASP A 280 0.80 11.60 11.52
CA ASP A 280 -0.65 11.77 11.39
C ASP A 280 -0.93 12.82 10.31
N GLY A 281 -0.87 12.40 9.05
CA GLY A 281 -1.08 13.21 7.87
C GLY A 281 -2.57 13.27 7.59
N PRO A 282 -3.17 14.48 7.51
CA PRO A 282 -4.55 14.60 7.06
C PRO A 282 -4.69 13.97 5.68
N GLY A 283 -5.60 12.99 5.54
CA GLY A 283 -5.92 12.33 4.26
C GLY A 283 -5.35 10.93 4.01
N LEU A 284 -4.68 10.30 4.99
CA LEU A 284 -4.34 8.86 4.94
C LEU A 284 -5.24 7.97 5.81
N ARG A 285 -6.12 8.59 6.63
CA ARG A 285 -7.02 7.91 7.58
C ARG A 285 -8.51 8.19 7.32
N ASP A 286 -8.84 8.86 6.22
CA ASP A 286 -10.22 9.24 5.92
C ASP A 286 -10.78 8.32 4.82
N THR A 287 -11.32 7.18 5.23
CA THR A 287 -12.28 6.37 4.46
C THR A 287 -13.44 5.95 5.35
#